data_AF-A0AAW7P643-F1
#
_entry.id   AF-A0AAW7P643-F1
#
_cell.length_a   1.000
_cell.length_b   1.000
_cell.length_c   1.000
_cell.angle_alpha   90.00
_cell.angle_beta   90.00
_cell.angle_gamma   90.00
#
_symmetry.space_group_name_H-M   'P 1'
#
loop_
_entity.id
_entity.type
_entity.pdbx_description
1 polymer ?
#
loop_
_entity_poly.entity_id
_entity_poly.type
_entity_poly.pdbx_seq_one_letter_code
_entity_poly.pdbx_strand_id
1 'polypeptide(L)'
;MKNEKTVGIEQVNKVYFKSLANTRASAAMMITSWTGVFLFAIAILCFYSYDVSKGIKPFSHWFFDILVIYCLYHIITFFLPLMGTFIYRRQVLSTTLLLFTYAGMFLSLQVMGLLIIVSALANKEFEVGFPKYGFIVIPFLVICTLVGFIYNYFWLKKQLKIGFSPTRTLGNYFAKSSSYSSNALTIIFVCSMIGAALTGYYGVVLGVSVSILFSYAFTQLLTEVGYLLYLKTKSKEYWEDEPEDNPTLWDLLWNWLKGFSLKKAKLRIPLEIVCYLLMFVALDHLGYADAKVRRPIWLVWLVRMITLGIALDFFISMARTIIRKFSNKRQGKK
;
A
#
# COMPACT_ATOMS: atom_id res chain seq x y z
N MET A 1 -16.31 30.41 34.07
CA MET A 1 -16.09 29.76 32.76
C MET A 1 -17.45 29.38 32.18
N LYS A 2 -17.78 29.94 31.01
CA LYS A 2 -19.08 29.85 30.34
C LYS A 2 -19.26 28.50 29.61
N ASN A 3 -20.38 27.83 29.88
CA ASN A 3 -21.22 27.05 28.97
C ASN A 3 -20.54 26.39 27.75
N GLU A 4 -19.91 25.23 27.93
CA GLU A 4 -19.85 24.24 26.85
C GLU A 4 -21.26 23.68 26.64
N LYS A 5 -21.96 24.19 25.63
CA LYS A 5 -23.15 23.51 25.10
C LYS A 5 -22.75 22.07 24.82
N THR A 6 -23.39 21.11 25.48
CA THR A 6 -23.35 19.69 25.13
C THR A 6 -23.77 19.56 23.66
N VAL A 7 -22.80 19.57 22.76
CA VAL A 7 -23.02 19.28 21.34
C VAL A 7 -23.66 17.89 21.31
N GLY A 8 -24.84 17.78 20.70
CA GLY A 8 -25.59 16.51 20.69
C GLY A 8 -24.73 15.37 20.17
N ILE A 9 -24.88 14.19 20.77
CA ILE A 9 -24.11 12.97 20.44
C ILE A 9 -24.17 12.67 18.93
N GLU A 10 -25.34 12.88 18.32
CA GLU A 10 -25.54 12.75 16.88
C GLU A 10 -24.66 13.71 16.08
N GLN A 11 -24.56 14.97 16.50
CA GLN A 11 -23.77 15.99 15.82
C GLN A 11 -22.27 15.69 15.89
N VAL A 12 -21.74 15.23 17.03
CA VAL A 12 -20.32 14.86 17.13
C VAL A 12 -20.00 13.60 16.30
N ASN A 13 -20.90 12.61 16.27
CA ASN A 13 -20.76 11.45 15.39
C ASN A 13 -20.76 11.85 13.92
N LYS A 14 -21.67 12.75 13.55
CA LYS A 14 -21.78 13.27 12.19
C LYS A 14 -20.54 14.01 11.75
N VAL A 15 -20.00 14.90 12.60
CA VAL A 15 -18.73 15.58 12.35
C VAL A 15 -17.58 14.59 12.16
N TYR A 16 -17.53 13.53 12.98
CA TYR A 16 -16.52 12.49 12.84
C TYR A 16 -16.59 11.76 11.49
N PHE A 17 -17.78 11.29 11.08
CA PHE A 17 -17.92 10.55 9.83
C PHE A 17 -17.74 11.41 8.59
N LYS A 18 -18.11 12.69 8.63
CA LYS A 18 -17.76 13.67 7.59
C LYS A 18 -16.25 13.86 7.49
N SER A 19 -15.58 14.01 8.63
CA SER A 19 -14.12 14.10 8.66
C SER A 19 -13.48 12.83 8.09
N LEU A 20 -13.97 11.64 8.46
CA LEU A 20 -13.49 10.37 7.94
C LEU A 20 -13.65 10.29 6.41
N ALA A 21 -14.84 10.65 5.89
CA ALA A 21 -15.15 10.66 4.46
C ALA A 21 -14.22 11.56 3.65
N ASN A 22 -13.87 12.73 4.18
CA ASN A 22 -12.99 13.69 3.51
C ASN A 22 -11.48 13.42 3.73
N THR A 23 -11.14 12.34 4.44
CA THR A 23 -9.75 12.01 4.81
C THR A 23 -9.43 10.54 4.55
N ARG A 24 -9.37 9.69 5.58
CA ARG A 24 -8.98 8.28 5.50
C ARG A 24 -9.97 7.43 4.72
N ALA A 25 -11.20 7.88 4.49
CA ALA A 25 -12.20 7.20 3.68
C ALA A 25 -12.57 7.99 2.41
N SER A 26 -11.68 8.89 2.00
CA SER A 26 -11.78 9.63 0.74
C SER A 26 -11.52 8.72 -0.44
N ALA A 27 -12.20 9.00 -1.56
CA ALA A 27 -11.91 8.35 -2.82
C ALA A 27 -10.43 8.43 -3.22
N ALA A 28 -9.78 9.57 -2.93
CA ALA A 28 -8.36 9.79 -3.21
C ALA A 28 -7.45 8.76 -2.54
N MET A 29 -7.88 8.17 -1.42
CA MET A 29 -7.09 7.22 -0.67
C MET A 29 -6.88 5.89 -1.40
N MET A 30 -7.63 5.59 -2.47
CA MET A 30 -7.32 4.40 -3.29
C MET A 30 -5.93 4.48 -3.92
N ILE A 31 -5.28 5.65 -3.98
CA ILE A 31 -3.87 5.77 -4.39
C ILE A 31 -2.93 4.96 -3.49
N THR A 32 -3.34 4.70 -2.24
CA THR A 32 -2.55 3.87 -1.30
C THR A 32 -2.53 2.39 -1.68
N SER A 33 -3.41 1.95 -2.59
CA SER A 33 -3.41 0.60 -3.16
C SER A 33 -2.05 0.18 -3.75
N TRP A 34 -1.22 1.15 -4.19
CA TRP A 34 0.14 0.87 -4.63
C TRP A 34 0.98 0.13 -3.59
N THR A 35 0.76 0.42 -2.30
CA THR A 35 1.39 -0.32 -1.21
C THR A 35 0.97 -1.78 -1.22
N GLY A 36 -0.32 -2.04 -1.42
CA GLY A 36 -0.84 -3.40 -1.56
C GLY A 36 -0.26 -4.14 -2.76
N VAL A 37 -0.06 -3.48 -3.91
CA VAL A 37 0.62 -4.07 -5.08
C VAL A 37 2.01 -4.57 -4.71
N PHE A 38 2.81 -3.76 -4.00
CA PHE A 38 4.16 -4.16 -3.59
C PHE A 38 4.15 -5.36 -2.64
N LEU A 39 3.28 -5.35 -1.64
CA LEU A 39 3.18 -6.44 -0.67
C LEU A 39 2.66 -7.74 -1.32
N PHE A 40 1.67 -7.65 -2.20
CA PHE A 40 1.19 -8.81 -2.96
C PHE A 40 2.25 -9.33 -3.94
N ALA A 41 3.03 -8.46 -4.59
CA ALA A 41 4.10 -8.90 -5.47
C ALA A 41 5.15 -9.73 -4.72
N ILE A 42 5.56 -9.31 -3.51
CA ILE A 42 6.46 -10.11 -2.66
C ILE A 42 5.81 -11.44 -2.30
N ALA A 43 4.55 -11.42 -1.85
CA ALA A 43 3.84 -12.64 -1.48
C ALA A 43 3.72 -13.63 -2.65
N ILE A 44 3.33 -13.14 -3.82
CA ILE A 44 3.22 -13.95 -5.04
C ILE A 44 4.57 -14.56 -5.39
N LEU A 45 5.67 -13.81 -5.31
CA LEU A 45 7.01 -14.36 -5.58
C LEU A 45 7.38 -15.48 -4.62
N CYS A 46 7.14 -15.31 -3.32
CA CYS A 46 7.44 -16.33 -2.30
C CYS A 46 6.60 -17.60 -2.50
N PHE A 47 5.29 -17.46 -2.70
CA PHE A 47 4.41 -18.61 -2.94
C PHE A 47 4.65 -19.27 -4.30
N TYR A 48 4.96 -18.50 -5.34
CA TYR A 48 5.35 -19.05 -6.65
C TYR A 48 6.62 -19.90 -6.55
N SER A 49 7.65 -19.41 -5.85
CA SER A 49 8.89 -20.17 -5.60
C SER A 49 8.59 -21.46 -4.85
N TYR A 50 7.81 -21.35 -3.77
CA TYR A 50 7.38 -22.51 -2.99
C TYR A 50 6.66 -23.56 -3.83
N ASP A 51 5.66 -23.16 -4.62
CA ASP A 51 4.89 -24.09 -5.45
C ASP A 51 5.78 -24.79 -6.47
N VAL A 52 6.65 -24.04 -7.16
CA VAL A 52 7.62 -24.59 -8.12
C VAL A 52 8.58 -25.56 -7.43
N SER A 53 9.09 -25.23 -6.23
CA SER A 53 9.98 -26.11 -5.45
C SER A 53 9.34 -27.45 -5.08
N LYS A 54 8.01 -27.48 -4.95
CA LYS A 54 7.22 -28.67 -4.62
C LYS A 54 6.62 -29.37 -5.84
N GLY A 55 6.90 -28.87 -7.05
CA GLY A 55 6.28 -29.38 -8.28
C GLY A 55 4.78 -29.09 -8.40
N ILE A 56 4.26 -28.17 -7.58
CA ILE A 56 2.88 -27.68 -7.63
C ILE A 56 2.80 -26.61 -8.72
N LYS A 57 1.73 -26.64 -9.52
CA LYS A 57 1.47 -25.57 -10.50
C LYS A 57 0.85 -24.37 -9.74
N PRO A 58 1.43 -23.15 -9.78
CA PRO A 58 0.94 -22.03 -8.95
C PRO A 58 -0.54 -21.70 -9.13
N PHE A 59 -1.06 -21.75 -10.37
CA PHE A 59 -2.49 -21.53 -10.69
C PHE A 59 -3.35 -22.80 -10.53
N SER A 60 -2.93 -23.77 -9.72
CA SER A 60 -3.72 -24.99 -9.45
C SER A 60 -4.59 -24.89 -8.20
N HIS A 61 -4.41 -23.86 -7.38
CA HIS A 61 -5.19 -23.65 -6.17
C HIS A 61 -5.62 -22.21 -5.98
N TRP A 62 -6.83 -22.09 -5.44
CA TRP A 62 -7.57 -20.84 -5.26
C TRP A 62 -6.83 -19.78 -4.44
N PHE A 63 -5.95 -20.17 -3.50
CA PHE A 63 -5.22 -19.21 -2.67
C PHE A 63 -4.28 -18.34 -3.51
N PHE A 64 -3.48 -18.93 -4.39
CA PHE A 64 -2.58 -18.19 -5.27
C PHE A 64 -3.36 -17.33 -6.26
N ASP A 65 -4.48 -17.84 -6.78
CA ASP A 65 -5.38 -17.07 -7.63
C ASP A 65 -5.91 -15.81 -6.92
N ILE A 66 -6.30 -15.93 -5.64
CA ILE A 66 -6.73 -14.78 -4.83
C ILE A 66 -5.62 -13.73 -4.70
N LEU A 67 -4.37 -14.13 -4.47
CA LEU A 67 -3.25 -13.18 -4.35
C LEU A 67 -3.06 -12.41 -5.66
N VAL A 68 -3.10 -13.10 -6.81
CA VAL A 68 -2.96 -12.49 -8.13
C VAL A 68 -4.15 -11.56 -8.43
N ILE A 69 -5.38 -12.01 -8.17
CA ILE A 69 -6.60 -11.23 -8.41
C ILE A 69 -6.57 -9.94 -7.57
N TYR A 70 -6.22 -10.02 -6.28
CA TYR A 70 -6.12 -8.83 -5.43
C TYR A 70 -4.96 -7.92 -5.86
N CYS A 71 -3.83 -8.48 -6.30
CA CYS A 71 -2.75 -7.66 -6.85
C CYS A 71 -3.22 -6.85 -8.08
N LEU A 72 -3.94 -7.49 -9.01
CA LEU A 72 -4.50 -6.83 -10.19
C LEU A 72 -5.56 -5.80 -9.80
N TYR A 73 -6.43 -6.13 -8.85
CA TYR A 73 -7.41 -5.21 -8.31
C TYR A 73 -6.77 -3.95 -7.71
N HIS A 74 -5.66 -4.09 -6.97
CA HIS A 74 -4.92 -2.96 -6.43
C HIS A 74 -4.27 -2.10 -7.51
N ILE A 75 -3.78 -2.70 -8.60
CA ILE A 75 -3.30 -1.95 -9.78
C ILE A 75 -4.44 -1.12 -10.38
N ILE A 76 -5.62 -1.72 -10.57
CA ILE A 76 -6.78 -1.01 -11.15
C ILE A 76 -7.23 0.15 -10.24
N THR A 77 -7.40 -0.13 -8.94
CA THR A 77 -7.89 0.86 -7.97
C THR A 77 -6.92 2.03 -7.76
N PHE A 78 -5.62 1.84 -7.98
CA PHE A 78 -4.64 2.93 -7.97
C PHE A 78 -4.98 4.04 -8.98
N PHE A 79 -5.48 3.68 -10.16
CA PHE A 79 -5.79 4.64 -11.22
C PHE A 79 -7.19 5.27 -11.08
N LEU A 80 -8.09 4.68 -10.30
CA LEU A 80 -9.47 5.16 -10.18
C LEU A 80 -9.59 6.60 -9.66
N PRO A 81 -8.87 7.04 -8.61
CA PRO A 81 -8.93 8.42 -8.13
C PRO A 81 -8.66 9.46 -9.22
N LEU A 82 -7.88 9.08 -10.23
CA LEU A 82 -7.45 9.95 -11.31
C LEU A 82 -8.52 10.13 -12.40
N MET A 83 -9.63 9.41 -12.31
CA MET A 83 -10.85 9.64 -13.12
C MET A 83 -11.62 10.89 -12.68
N GLY A 84 -11.07 11.66 -11.74
CA GLY A 84 -11.58 12.97 -11.37
C GLY A 84 -12.99 12.91 -10.78
N THR A 85 -13.82 13.87 -11.18
CA THR A 85 -15.22 14.05 -10.80
C THR A 85 -16.08 12.78 -10.84
N PHE A 86 -15.79 11.84 -11.75
CA PHE A 86 -16.60 10.62 -11.90
C PHE A 86 -16.69 9.79 -10.62
N ILE A 87 -15.53 9.59 -9.97
CA ILE A 87 -15.45 8.80 -8.73
C ILE A 87 -16.12 9.54 -7.57
N TYR A 88 -15.98 10.86 -7.50
CA TYR A 88 -16.62 11.68 -6.46
C TYR A 88 -18.13 11.80 -6.61
N ARG A 89 -18.67 11.68 -7.83
CA ARG A 89 -20.13 11.60 -8.07
C ARG A 89 -20.75 10.27 -7.67
N ARG A 90 -19.95 9.19 -7.64
CA ARG A 90 -20.41 7.82 -7.34
C ARG A 90 -19.94 7.38 -5.94
N GLN A 91 -20.28 8.17 -4.91
CA GLN A 91 -19.79 7.99 -3.53
C GLN A 91 -19.97 6.60 -2.93
N VAL A 92 -21.13 5.97 -3.13
CA VAL A 92 -21.37 4.61 -2.63
C VAL A 92 -20.44 3.61 -3.31
N LEU A 93 -20.36 3.63 -4.64
CA LEU A 93 -19.45 2.76 -5.41
C LEU A 93 -18.00 3.01 -5.03
N SER A 94 -17.56 4.27 -4.99
CA SER A 94 -16.21 4.66 -4.62
C SER A 94 -15.85 4.16 -3.22
N THR A 95 -16.73 4.36 -2.24
CA THR A 95 -16.48 3.90 -0.86
C THR A 95 -16.46 2.37 -0.78
N THR A 96 -17.29 1.67 -1.55
CA THR A 96 -17.24 0.20 -1.67
C THR A 96 -15.91 -0.28 -2.24
N LEU A 97 -15.44 0.34 -3.33
CA LEU A 97 -14.14 0.02 -3.92
C LEU A 97 -13.00 0.29 -2.93
N LEU A 98 -13.03 1.43 -2.24
CA LEU A 98 -12.04 1.73 -1.20
C LEU A 98 -12.05 0.69 -0.08
N LEU A 99 -13.22 0.21 0.34
CA LEU A 99 -13.34 -0.84 1.36
C LEU A 99 -12.67 -2.14 0.91
N PHE A 100 -12.86 -2.55 -0.35
CA PHE A 100 -12.16 -3.70 -0.93
C PHE A 100 -10.64 -3.45 -1.07
N THR A 101 -10.22 -2.23 -1.40
CA THR A 101 -8.80 -1.85 -1.40
C THR A 101 -8.18 -2.03 0.00
N TYR A 102 -8.88 -1.58 1.05
CA TYR A 102 -8.44 -1.75 2.43
C TYR A 102 -8.46 -3.21 2.88
N ALA A 103 -9.45 -3.99 2.45
CA ALA A 103 -9.51 -5.42 2.73
C ALA A 103 -8.33 -6.16 2.08
N GLY A 104 -8.00 -5.86 0.83
CA GLY A 104 -6.85 -6.46 0.17
C GLY A 104 -5.51 -5.99 0.74
N MET A 105 -5.37 -4.71 1.15
CA MET A 105 -4.17 -4.26 1.87
C MET A 105 -4.02 -4.97 3.22
N PHE A 106 -5.12 -5.20 3.92
CA PHE A 106 -5.10 -5.95 5.16
C PHE A 106 -4.70 -7.41 4.92
N LEU A 107 -5.27 -8.05 3.89
CA LEU A 107 -4.89 -9.40 3.47
C LEU A 107 -3.40 -9.49 3.16
N SER A 108 -2.84 -8.56 2.37
CA SER A 108 -1.42 -8.59 2.03
C SER A 108 -0.52 -8.45 3.27
N LEU A 109 -0.92 -7.63 4.25
CA LEU A 109 -0.20 -7.53 5.53
C LEU A 109 -0.28 -8.82 6.36
N GLN A 110 -1.42 -9.51 6.39
CA GLN A 110 -1.53 -10.81 7.06
C GLN A 110 -0.64 -11.85 6.39
N VAL A 111 -0.62 -11.88 5.05
CA VAL A 111 0.25 -12.77 4.29
C VAL A 111 1.72 -12.44 4.56
N MET A 112 2.09 -11.16 4.62
CA MET A 112 3.46 -10.78 5.03
C MET A 112 3.81 -11.23 6.45
N GLY A 113 2.88 -11.11 7.40
CA GLY A 113 3.05 -11.65 8.76
C GLY A 113 3.30 -13.15 8.75
N LEU A 114 2.55 -13.90 7.93
CA LEU A 114 2.77 -15.33 7.71
C LEU A 114 4.19 -15.61 7.19
N LEU A 115 4.61 -14.92 6.12
CA LEU A 115 5.95 -15.09 5.54
C LEU A 115 7.04 -14.84 6.58
N ILE A 116 6.96 -13.72 7.31
CA ILE A 116 7.96 -13.33 8.32
C ILE A 116 8.06 -14.39 9.43
N ILE A 117 6.93 -14.78 10.03
CA ILE A 117 6.93 -15.71 11.17
C ILE A 117 7.45 -17.09 10.74
N VAL A 118 6.95 -17.59 9.61
CA VAL A 118 7.32 -18.90 9.08
C VAL A 118 8.78 -18.96 8.68
N SER A 119 9.27 -17.95 7.96
CA SER A 119 10.69 -17.86 7.59
C SER A 119 11.58 -17.68 8.82
N ALA A 120 11.16 -16.90 9.83
CA ALA A 120 11.94 -16.72 11.05
C ALA A 120 12.09 -18.02 11.85
N LEU A 121 11.05 -18.85 11.90
CA LEU A 121 11.08 -20.18 12.52
C LEU A 121 11.95 -21.20 11.75
N ALA A 122 12.19 -20.95 10.47
CA ALA A 122 12.95 -21.84 9.58
C ALA A 122 14.23 -21.20 9.02
N ASN A 123 14.93 -20.38 9.82
CA ASN A 123 16.23 -19.79 9.45
C ASN A 123 16.26 -19.05 8.10
N LYS A 124 15.21 -18.29 7.78
CA LYS A 124 14.96 -17.54 6.53
C LYS A 124 14.48 -18.36 5.33
N GLU A 125 14.27 -19.66 5.48
CA GLU A 125 13.78 -20.51 4.39
C GLU A 125 12.26 -20.67 4.46
N PHE A 126 11.55 -19.83 3.70
CA PHE A 126 10.09 -19.90 3.62
C PHE A 126 9.60 -21.30 3.18
N GLU A 127 10.27 -21.90 2.19
CA GLU A 127 9.86 -23.18 1.60
C GLU A 127 9.95 -24.37 2.56
N VAL A 128 10.84 -24.28 3.54
CA VAL A 128 11.01 -25.26 4.61
C VAL A 128 10.08 -24.98 5.78
N GLY A 129 9.91 -23.70 6.12
CA GLY A 129 9.06 -23.29 7.23
C GLY A 129 7.58 -23.49 6.96
N PHE A 130 7.11 -23.19 5.75
CA PHE A 130 5.67 -23.13 5.46
C PHE A 130 4.94 -24.45 5.69
N PRO A 131 5.45 -25.61 5.21
CA PRO A 131 4.85 -26.91 5.52
C PRO A 131 4.85 -27.25 7.02
N LYS A 132 5.85 -26.77 7.78
CA LYS A 132 6.04 -27.12 9.20
C LYS A 132 5.25 -26.25 10.15
N TYR A 133 5.15 -24.96 9.86
CA TYR A 133 4.61 -23.97 10.81
C TYR A 133 3.35 -23.28 10.28
N GLY A 134 3.08 -23.35 8.97
CA GLY A 134 1.91 -22.70 8.37
C GLY A 134 0.59 -23.14 9.02
N PHE A 135 0.47 -24.41 9.40
CA PHE A 135 -0.74 -24.93 10.07
C PHE A 135 -1.00 -24.31 11.45
N ILE A 136 0.01 -23.73 12.11
CA ILE A 136 -0.13 -23.02 13.40
C ILE A 136 -0.30 -21.52 13.16
N VAL A 137 0.52 -20.96 12.27
CA VAL A 137 0.58 -19.51 12.03
C VAL A 137 -0.69 -19.03 11.31
N ILE A 138 -1.23 -19.78 10.35
CA ILE A 138 -2.47 -19.39 9.64
C ILE A 138 -3.65 -19.25 10.62
N PRO A 139 -3.98 -20.26 11.46
CA PRO A 139 -5.03 -20.11 12.48
C PRO A 139 -4.79 -18.94 13.43
N PHE A 140 -3.54 -18.72 13.87
CA PHE A 140 -3.20 -17.57 14.71
C PHE A 140 -3.58 -16.23 14.05
N LEU A 141 -3.23 -16.03 12.78
CA LEU A 141 -3.56 -14.81 12.03
C LEU A 141 -5.07 -14.66 11.81
N VAL A 142 -5.77 -15.77 11.53
CA VAL A 142 -7.24 -15.79 11.40
C VAL A 142 -7.90 -15.41 12.71
N ILE A 143 -7.47 -15.98 13.84
CA ILE A 143 -8.00 -15.66 15.17
C ILE A 143 -7.77 -14.17 15.48
N CYS A 144 -6.56 -13.65 15.25
CA CYS A 144 -6.26 -12.23 15.45
C CYS A 144 -7.20 -11.33 14.63
N THR A 145 -7.46 -11.71 13.38
CA THR A 145 -8.37 -10.99 12.48
C THR A 145 -9.81 -11.01 13.00
N LEU A 146 -10.32 -12.18 13.37
CA LEU A 146 -11.70 -12.34 13.87
C LEU A 146 -11.92 -11.58 15.18
N VAL A 147 -11.00 -11.71 16.14
CA VAL A 147 -11.05 -10.98 17.42
C VAL A 147 -10.99 -9.48 17.18
N GLY A 148 -10.15 -9.02 16.24
CA GLY A 148 -10.09 -7.61 15.83
C GLY A 148 -11.44 -7.06 15.35
N PHE A 149 -12.13 -7.80 14.47
CA PHE A 149 -13.46 -7.41 14.00
C PHE A 149 -14.52 -7.41 15.11
N ILE A 150 -14.56 -8.46 15.94
CA ILE A 150 -15.50 -8.55 17.06
C ILE A 150 -15.31 -7.36 18.00
N TYR A 151 -14.06 -7.09 18.41
CA TYR A 151 -13.74 -5.96 19.26
C TYR A 151 -14.16 -4.63 18.63
N ASN A 152 -13.76 -4.38 17.39
CA ASN A 152 -14.01 -3.10 16.74
C ASN A 152 -15.49 -2.86 16.43
N TYR A 153 -16.27 -3.92 16.20
CA TYR A 153 -17.73 -3.83 16.10
C TYR A 153 -18.35 -3.32 17.41
N PHE A 154 -18.03 -3.94 18.55
CA PHE A 154 -18.56 -3.52 19.85
C PHE A 154 -18.04 -2.13 20.26
N TRP A 155 -16.76 -1.86 19.97
CA TRP A 155 -16.17 -0.55 20.19
C TRP A 155 -16.89 0.53 19.39
N LEU A 156 -17.14 0.32 18.10
CA LEU A 156 -17.88 1.28 17.26
C LEU A 156 -19.30 1.50 17.80
N LYS A 157 -20.01 0.42 18.15
CA LYS A 157 -21.35 0.50 18.75
C LYS A 157 -21.35 1.33 20.04
N LYS A 158 -20.31 1.20 20.87
CA LYS A 158 -20.13 2.02 22.07
C LYS A 158 -19.86 3.49 21.72
N GLN A 159 -18.96 3.75 20.77
CA GLN A 159 -18.63 5.12 20.33
C GLN A 159 -19.85 5.86 19.79
N LEU A 160 -20.69 5.19 18.99
CA LEU A 160 -21.92 5.79 18.47
C LEU A 160 -22.89 6.23 19.58
N LYS A 161 -22.88 5.56 20.74
CA LYS A 161 -23.74 5.92 21.88
C LYS A 161 -23.19 7.06 22.72
N ILE A 162 -21.87 7.20 22.82
CA ILE A 162 -21.23 8.21 23.69
C ILE A 162 -20.77 9.46 22.93
N GLY A 163 -20.59 9.35 21.61
CA GLY A 163 -20.05 10.42 20.78
C GLY A 163 -18.56 10.25 20.51
N PHE A 164 -18.13 10.50 19.27
CA PHE A 164 -16.71 10.56 18.93
C PHE A 164 -16.04 11.81 19.50
N SER A 165 -14.85 11.65 20.09
CA SER A 165 -14.06 12.76 20.64
C SER A 165 -13.49 13.69 19.55
N PRO A 166 -13.38 15.01 19.81
CA PRO A 166 -12.75 15.95 18.87
C PRO A 166 -11.31 15.58 18.48
N THR A 167 -10.52 15.06 19.42
CA THR A 167 -9.14 14.60 19.17
C THR A 167 -9.08 13.50 18.12
N ARG A 168 -10.00 12.54 18.17
CA ARG A 168 -10.11 11.47 17.18
C ARG A 168 -10.53 11.99 15.81
N THR A 169 -11.45 12.96 15.77
CA THR A 169 -11.82 13.67 14.54
C THR A 169 -10.63 14.42 13.94
N LEU A 170 -9.84 15.12 14.74
CA LEU A 170 -8.62 15.79 14.28
C LEU A 170 -7.57 14.78 13.79
N GLY A 171 -7.47 13.62 14.43
CA GLY A 171 -6.61 12.51 14.02
C GLY A 171 -6.81 12.07 12.57
N ASN A 172 -8.04 12.11 12.06
CA ASN A 172 -8.35 11.81 10.67
C ASN A 172 -7.62 12.75 9.69
N TYR A 173 -7.61 14.05 9.99
CA TYR A 173 -6.94 15.07 9.16
C TYR A 173 -5.42 14.92 9.23
N PHE A 174 -4.88 14.66 10.42
CA PHE A 174 -3.45 14.38 10.57
C PHE A 174 -3.02 13.14 9.76
N ALA A 175 -3.81 12.08 9.78
CA ALA A 175 -3.54 10.87 9.00
C ALA A 175 -3.53 11.13 7.48
N LYS A 176 -4.40 12.01 6.96
CA LYS A 176 -4.36 12.46 5.56
C LYS A 176 -3.02 13.13 5.26
N SER A 177 -2.62 14.10 6.08
CA SER A 177 -1.37 14.85 5.88
C SER A 177 -0.10 13.98 5.99
N SER A 178 -0.11 12.93 6.85
CA SER A 178 1.05 12.05 7.02
C SER A 178 1.16 10.99 5.92
N SER A 179 0.04 10.48 5.40
CA SER A 179 0.01 9.40 4.41
C SER A 179 0.56 9.82 3.04
N TYR A 180 0.47 11.12 2.71
CA TYR A 180 1.07 11.70 1.50
C TYR A 180 2.51 12.17 1.68
N SER A 181 3.13 11.98 2.86
CA SER A 181 4.51 12.38 3.08
C SER A 181 5.50 11.34 2.54
N SER A 182 6.54 11.79 1.82
CA SER A 182 7.63 10.95 1.30
C SER A 182 8.28 10.04 2.37
N ASN A 183 8.19 10.42 3.64
CA ASN A 183 8.75 9.65 4.75
C ASN A 183 7.95 8.37 5.06
N ALA A 184 6.62 8.37 4.85
CA ALA A 184 5.77 7.23 5.19
C ALA A 184 6.02 6.01 4.28
N LEU A 185 6.19 6.23 2.97
CA LEU A 185 6.52 5.17 2.01
C LEU A 185 7.92 4.58 2.28
N THR A 186 8.90 5.42 2.62
CA THR A 186 10.23 4.95 3.03
C THR A 186 10.18 4.14 4.31
N ILE A 187 9.34 4.52 5.29
CA ILE A 187 9.16 3.76 6.53
C ILE A 187 8.52 2.39 6.25
N ILE A 188 7.48 2.31 5.39
CA ILE A 188 6.85 1.03 5.02
C ILE A 188 7.86 0.12 4.29
N PHE A 189 8.66 0.69 3.39
CA PHE A 189 9.72 -0.04 2.70
C PHE A 189 10.82 -0.52 3.66
N VAL A 190 11.29 0.32 4.58
CA VAL A 190 12.31 -0.04 5.57
C VAL A 190 11.77 -1.09 6.56
N CYS A 191 10.54 -0.95 7.06
CA CYS A 191 9.92 -1.92 7.95
C CYS A 191 9.70 -3.28 7.28
N SER A 192 9.33 -3.31 5.99
CA SER A 192 9.20 -4.57 5.24
C SER A 192 10.55 -5.25 4.98
N MET A 193 11.64 -4.48 4.82
CA MET A 193 13.00 -5.01 4.71
C MET A 193 13.60 -5.48 6.04
N ILE A 194 13.25 -4.84 7.17
CA ILE A 194 13.69 -5.26 8.50
C ILE A 194 13.17 -6.66 8.86
N GLY A 195 11.93 -6.98 8.46
CA GLY A 195 11.36 -8.31 8.63
C GLY A 195 12.15 -9.42 7.92
N ALA A 196 12.74 -9.11 6.76
CA ALA A 196 13.60 -10.03 6.02
C ALA A 196 15.03 -10.15 6.61
N ALA A 197 15.50 -9.13 7.33
CA ALA A 197 16.82 -9.14 7.96
C ALA A 197 16.86 -9.97 9.26
N LEU A 198 15.78 -9.93 10.04
CA LEU A 198 15.69 -10.60 11.36
C LEU A 198 15.47 -12.11 11.23
N THR A 199 16.07 -12.89 12.14
CA THR A 199 15.97 -14.36 12.17
C THR A 199 15.65 -14.87 13.56
N GLY A 200 15.17 -16.11 13.63
CA GLY A 200 14.88 -16.80 14.89
C GLY A 200 13.88 -16.03 15.74
N TYR A 201 14.12 -16.00 17.06
CA TYR A 201 13.22 -15.41 18.05
C TYR A 201 12.80 -13.96 17.72
N TYR A 202 13.73 -13.10 17.34
CA TYR A 202 13.44 -11.69 17.07
C TYR A 202 12.56 -11.49 15.83
N GLY A 203 12.73 -12.32 14.80
CA GLY A 203 11.87 -12.30 13.61
C GLY A 203 10.44 -12.74 13.94
N VAL A 204 10.29 -13.75 14.80
CA VAL A 204 8.97 -14.22 15.27
C VAL A 204 8.28 -13.16 16.11
N VAL A 205 8.98 -12.55 17.09
CA VAL A 205 8.41 -11.49 17.94
C VAL A 205 7.94 -10.31 17.09
N LEU A 206 8.75 -9.87 16.12
CA LEU A 206 8.36 -8.80 15.22
C LEU A 206 7.14 -9.19 14.38
N GLY A 207 7.15 -10.38 13.75
CA GLY A 207 6.03 -10.86 12.93
C GLY A 207 4.72 -10.92 13.73
N VAL A 208 4.74 -11.51 14.93
CA VAL A 208 3.58 -11.60 15.82
C VAL A 208 3.09 -10.21 16.24
N SER A 209 3.99 -9.34 16.68
CA SER A 209 3.65 -7.99 17.15
C SER A 209 3.00 -7.16 16.04
N VAL A 210 3.58 -7.21 14.84
CA VAL A 210 3.09 -6.51 13.66
C VAL A 210 1.74 -7.07 13.20
N SER A 211 1.56 -8.38 13.20
CA SER A 211 0.27 -9.02 12.87
C SER A 211 -0.84 -8.66 13.84
N ILE A 212 -0.56 -8.58 15.15
CA ILE A 212 -1.55 -8.14 16.16
C ILE A 212 -1.89 -6.66 15.95
N LEU A 213 -0.87 -5.81 15.80
CA LEU A 213 -1.05 -4.37 15.59
C LEU A 213 -1.89 -4.07 14.35
N PHE A 214 -1.56 -4.70 13.22
CA PHE A 214 -2.32 -4.50 11.98
C PHE A 214 -3.70 -5.13 12.05
N SER A 215 -3.86 -6.29 12.70
CA SER A 215 -5.20 -6.85 12.97
C SER A 215 -6.08 -5.87 13.72
N TYR A 216 -5.55 -5.21 14.76
CA TYR A 216 -6.31 -4.18 15.47
C TYR A 216 -6.61 -2.96 14.59
N ALA A 217 -5.58 -2.37 13.97
CA ALA A 217 -5.69 -1.11 13.25
C ALA A 217 -6.54 -1.20 11.97
N PHE A 218 -6.36 -2.25 11.17
CA PHE A 218 -7.11 -2.42 9.93
C PHE A 218 -8.54 -2.88 10.16
N THR A 219 -8.80 -3.75 11.14
CA THR A 219 -10.19 -4.12 11.45
C THR A 219 -10.97 -2.92 11.99
N GLN A 220 -10.33 -2.00 12.71
CA GLN A 220 -10.93 -0.73 13.10
C GLN A 220 -11.27 0.12 11.87
N LEU A 221 -10.29 0.34 10.97
CA LEU A 221 -10.50 1.11 9.75
C LEU A 221 -11.61 0.51 8.89
N LEU A 222 -11.59 -0.80 8.64
CA LEU A 222 -12.61 -1.50 7.85
C LEU A 222 -13.99 -1.39 8.48
N THR A 223 -14.10 -1.50 9.81
CA THR A 223 -15.37 -1.36 10.53
C THR A 223 -15.92 0.07 10.42
N GLU A 224 -15.06 1.09 10.56
CA GLU A 224 -15.45 2.49 10.42
C GLU A 224 -15.84 2.85 8.99
N VAL A 225 -15.08 2.41 8.00
CA VAL A 225 -15.35 2.66 6.57
C VAL A 225 -16.60 1.89 6.13
N GLY A 226 -16.79 0.66 6.61
CA GLY A 226 -18.01 -0.11 6.35
C GLY A 226 -19.27 0.56 6.93
N TYR A 227 -19.17 1.13 8.14
CA TYR A 227 -20.26 1.90 8.70
C TYR A 227 -20.48 3.24 7.97
N LEU A 228 -19.42 3.92 7.54
CA LEU A 228 -19.54 5.11 6.69
C LEU A 228 -20.22 4.79 5.36
N LEU A 229 -19.89 3.65 4.73
CA LEU A 229 -20.56 3.18 3.52
C LEU A 229 -22.06 3.05 3.76
N TYR A 230 -22.47 2.41 4.87
CA TYR A 230 -23.87 2.36 5.28
C TYR A 230 -24.48 3.77 5.39
N LEU A 231 -23.83 4.71 6.08
CA LEU A 231 -24.32 6.09 6.21
C LEU A 231 -24.47 6.80 4.86
N LYS A 232 -23.52 6.63 3.94
CA LYS A 232 -23.56 7.20 2.58
C LYS A 232 -24.71 6.64 1.74
N THR A 233 -25.16 5.40 2.00
CA THR A 233 -26.38 4.85 1.35
C THR A 233 -27.67 5.48 1.90
N LYS A 234 -27.65 5.97 3.15
CA LYS A 234 -28.82 6.53 3.82
C LYS A 234 -28.98 8.04 3.62
N SER A 235 -27.89 8.78 3.55
CA SER A 235 -27.94 10.23 3.39
C SER A 235 -26.75 10.77 2.59
N LYS A 236 -27.06 11.72 1.68
CA LYS A 236 -26.05 12.50 0.94
C LYS A 236 -25.23 13.39 1.85
N GLU A 237 -25.66 13.61 3.08
CA GLU A 237 -24.93 14.46 4.01
C GLU A 237 -23.56 13.89 4.42
N TYR A 238 -23.35 12.58 4.27
CA TYR A 238 -22.07 11.92 4.55
C TYR A 238 -21.18 11.81 3.31
N TRP A 239 -21.60 12.39 2.19
CA TRP A 239 -20.83 12.38 0.97
C TRP A 239 -19.62 13.29 1.14
N GLU A 240 -18.50 12.87 0.54
CA GLU A 240 -17.30 13.68 0.47
C GLU A 240 -17.50 14.85 -0.51
N ASP A 241 -16.91 15.99 -0.18
CA ASP A 241 -16.93 17.17 -1.02
C ASP A 241 -15.98 16.98 -2.21
N GLU A 242 -16.41 17.38 -3.41
CA GLU A 242 -15.56 17.29 -4.59
C GLU A 242 -14.36 18.26 -4.45
N PRO A 243 -13.11 17.80 -4.61
CA PRO A 243 -11.96 18.69 -4.52
C PRO A 243 -12.00 19.74 -5.65
N GLU A 244 -11.85 21.01 -5.29
CA GLU A 244 -11.88 22.15 -6.22
C GLU A 244 -10.82 22.05 -7.33
N ASP A 245 -9.69 21.40 -7.04
CA ASP A 245 -8.57 21.20 -7.96
C ASP A 245 -8.22 19.71 -7.99
N ASN A 246 -8.85 18.96 -8.90
CA ASN A 246 -8.71 17.52 -9.03
C ASN A 246 -7.89 17.17 -10.28
N PRO A 247 -6.54 17.14 -10.18
CA PRO A 247 -5.71 16.88 -11.35
C PRO A 247 -6.03 15.49 -11.89
N THR A 248 -6.52 15.45 -13.12
CA THR A 248 -6.89 14.20 -13.78
C THR A 248 -5.64 13.41 -14.20
N LEU A 249 -5.82 12.13 -14.51
CA LEU A 249 -4.78 11.31 -15.17
C LEU A 249 -4.13 12.05 -16.35
N TRP A 250 -4.94 12.78 -17.11
CA TRP A 250 -4.49 13.57 -18.25
C TRP A 250 -3.61 14.75 -17.84
N ASP A 251 -3.98 15.48 -16.79
CA ASP A 251 -3.17 16.59 -16.27
C ASP A 251 -1.83 16.10 -15.72
N LEU A 252 -1.81 14.97 -15.01
CA LEU A 252 -0.59 14.35 -14.50
C LEU A 252 0.32 13.84 -15.63
N LEU A 253 -0.24 13.14 -16.63
CA LEU A 253 0.50 12.69 -17.82
C LEU A 253 1.05 13.87 -18.62
N TRP A 254 0.24 14.90 -18.84
CA TRP A 254 0.63 16.09 -19.60
C TRP A 254 1.68 16.91 -18.86
N ASN A 255 1.58 17.03 -17.54
CA ASN A 255 2.60 17.68 -16.71
C ASN A 255 3.90 16.87 -16.65
N TRP A 256 3.83 15.54 -16.60
CA TRP A 256 4.99 14.66 -16.69
C TRP A 256 5.68 14.75 -18.06
N LEU A 257 4.91 14.75 -19.15
CA LEU A 257 5.40 14.96 -20.52
C LEU A 257 6.01 16.36 -20.70
N LYS A 258 5.41 17.41 -20.12
CA LYS A 258 6.00 18.76 -20.10
C LYS A 258 7.28 18.84 -19.27
N GLY A 259 7.38 18.03 -18.21
CA GLY A 259 8.58 17.86 -17.39
C GLY A 259 9.75 17.22 -18.14
N PHE A 260 9.47 16.48 -19.22
CA PHE A 260 10.44 15.91 -20.15
C PHE A 260 11.09 17.02 -21.03
N SER A 261 11.93 17.84 -20.39
CA SER A 261 12.74 18.82 -21.08
C SER A 261 13.97 18.15 -21.69
N LEU A 262 14.01 18.03 -23.02
CA LEU A 262 15.18 17.61 -23.81
C LEU A 262 16.47 18.37 -23.43
N LYS A 263 16.36 19.60 -22.92
CA LYS A 263 17.50 20.40 -22.43
C LYS A 263 18.15 19.84 -21.16
N LYS A 264 17.37 19.22 -20.24
CA LYS A 264 17.89 18.59 -19.01
C LYS A 264 18.36 17.14 -19.22
N ALA A 265 17.96 16.53 -20.33
CA ALA A 265 18.26 15.14 -20.64
C ALA A 265 19.61 14.92 -21.36
N LYS A 266 20.30 15.99 -21.78
CA LYS A 266 21.55 15.94 -22.58
C LYS A 266 22.68 15.10 -21.98
N LEU A 267 22.80 15.06 -20.66
CA LEU A 267 23.85 14.30 -19.94
C LEU A 267 23.33 12.98 -19.33
N ARG A 268 22.00 12.91 -19.16
CA ARG A 268 21.30 11.75 -18.59
C ARG A 268 21.16 10.62 -19.61
N ILE A 269 20.74 10.96 -20.83
CA ILE A 269 20.54 9.98 -21.91
C ILE A 269 21.85 9.26 -22.27
N PRO A 270 23.01 9.94 -22.43
CA PRO A 270 24.28 9.25 -22.65
C PRO A 270 24.72 8.37 -21.48
N LEU A 271 24.52 8.83 -20.23
CA LEU A 271 24.88 8.06 -19.04
C LEU A 271 24.03 6.79 -18.91
N GLU A 272 22.73 6.89 -19.16
CA GLU A 272 21.83 5.75 -19.19
C GLU A 272 22.25 4.78 -20.32
N ILE A 273 22.54 5.27 -21.53
CA ILE A 273 23.07 4.46 -22.65
C ILE A 273 24.39 3.75 -22.28
N VAL A 274 25.32 4.43 -21.60
CA VAL A 274 26.60 3.83 -21.16
C VAL A 274 26.36 2.78 -20.07
N CYS A 275 25.51 3.05 -19.08
CA CYS A 275 25.12 2.05 -18.08
C CYS A 275 24.39 0.86 -18.72
N TYR A 276 23.59 1.10 -19.77
CA TYR A 276 22.94 0.05 -20.55
C TYR A 276 23.95 -0.82 -21.30
N LEU A 277 24.98 -0.22 -21.92
CA LEU A 277 26.06 -0.96 -22.59
C LEU A 277 26.91 -1.78 -21.62
N LEU A 278 27.24 -1.21 -20.45
CA LEU A 278 28.01 -1.92 -19.42
C LEU A 278 27.23 -3.11 -18.83
N MET A 279 25.92 -2.98 -18.64
CA MET A 279 25.07 -4.11 -18.25
C MET A 279 24.96 -5.17 -19.33
N PHE A 280 24.92 -4.78 -20.62
CA PHE A 280 24.90 -5.72 -21.74
C PHE A 280 26.16 -6.59 -21.76
N VAL A 281 27.34 -5.96 -21.61
CA VAL A 281 28.64 -6.65 -21.54
C VAL A 281 28.77 -7.54 -20.29
N ALA A 282 28.26 -7.07 -19.13
CA ALA A 282 28.29 -7.85 -17.90
C ALA A 282 27.39 -9.10 -17.97
N LEU A 283 26.22 -9.01 -18.61
CA LEU A 283 25.30 -10.13 -18.79
C LEU A 283 25.81 -11.16 -19.80
N ASP A 284 26.53 -10.71 -20.84
CA ASP A 284 27.20 -11.60 -21.81
C ASP A 284 28.33 -12.40 -21.13
N HIS A 285 29.13 -11.74 -20.28
CA HIS A 285 30.17 -12.40 -19.47
C HIS A 285 29.65 -13.36 -18.40
N LEU A 286 28.43 -13.17 -17.91
CA LEU A 286 27.80 -14.03 -16.89
C LEU A 286 27.08 -15.27 -17.50
N GLY A 287 27.27 -15.54 -18.80
CA GLY A 287 26.78 -16.77 -19.45
C GLY A 287 25.28 -16.80 -19.73
N TYR A 288 24.58 -15.67 -19.63
CA TYR A 288 23.14 -15.58 -19.89
C TYR A 288 22.76 -15.65 -21.38
N ALA A 289 23.74 -15.69 -22.28
CA ALA A 289 23.54 -15.84 -23.71
C ALA A 289 23.16 -17.27 -24.14
N ASP A 290 23.39 -18.29 -23.31
CA ASP A 290 23.27 -19.71 -23.72
C ASP A 290 21.96 -20.40 -23.32
N ALA A 291 20.98 -19.64 -22.82
CA ALA A 291 19.68 -20.21 -22.43
C ALA A 291 18.77 -20.42 -23.66
N LYS A 292 18.67 -21.69 -24.09
CA LYS A 292 17.76 -22.31 -25.08
C LYS A 292 16.25 -22.09 -24.85
N VAL A 293 15.81 -20.93 -24.38
CA VAL A 293 14.38 -20.60 -24.23
C VAL A 293 14.07 -19.31 -24.99
N ARG A 294 13.50 -19.49 -26.18
CA ARG A 294 12.98 -18.45 -27.07
C ARG A 294 11.73 -17.78 -26.44
N ARG A 295 11.91 -17.05 -25.34
CA ARG A 295 10.92 -16.06 -24.88
C ARG A 295 11.02 -14.84 -25.81
N PRO A 296 9.97 -13.99 -25.94
CA PRO A 296 10.14 -12.68 -26.56
C PRO A 296 11.00 -11.83 -25.62
N ILE A 297 12.32 -12.06 -25.69
CA ILE A 297 13.37 -11.42 -24.88
C ILE A 297 13.13 -9.92 -24.89
N TRP A 298 12.79 -9.36 -26.06
CA TRP A 298 12.43 -7.97 -26.27
C TRP A 298 11.29 -7.45 -25.39
N LEU A 299 10.22 -8.22 -25.14
CA LEU A 299 9.06 -7.75 -24.38
C LEU A 299 9.35 -7.74 -22.87
N VAL A 300 9.97 -8.81 -22.36
CA VAL A 300 10.39 -8.89 -20.95
C VAL A 300 11.52 -7.89 -20.68
N TRP A 301 12.41 -7.70 -21.64
CA TRP A 301 13.43 -6.64 -21.59
C TRP A 301 12.79 -5.27 -21.57
N LEU A 302 11.89 -4.94 -22.51
CA LEU A 302 11.29 -3.61 -22.61
C LEU A 302 10.49 -3.26 -21.34
N VAL A 303 9.75 -4.23 -20.78
CA VAL A 303 9.05 -4.04 -19.51
C VAL A 303 10.03 -3.85 -18.33
N ARG A 304 11.11 -4.64 -18.25
CA ARG A 304 12.14 -4.47 -17.20
C ARG A 304 12.91 -3.15 -17.34
N MET A 305 13.18 -2.72 -18.56
CA MET A 305 13.88 -1.47 -18.88
C MET A 305 13.05 -0.24 -18.55
N ILE A 306 11.75 -0.27 -18.85
CA ILE A 306 10.79 0.76 -18.42
C ILE A 306 10.70 0.78 -16.90
N THR A 307 10.60 -0.39 -16.25
CA THR A 307 10.49 -0.48 -14.79
C THR A 307 11.74 0.04 -14.08
N LEU A 308 12.94 -0.32 -14.56
CA LEU A 308 14.21 0.16 -14.03
C LEU A 308 14.42 1.65 -14.32
N GLY A 309 14.04 2.13 -15.51
CA GLY A 309 14.10 3.55 -15.86
C GLY A 309 13.20 4.41 -14.96
N ILE A 310 11.97 3.96 -14.68
CA ILE A 310 11.05 4.61 -13.74
C ILE A 310 11.61 4.59 -12.31
N ALA A 311 12.14 3.44 -11.87
CA ALA A 311 12.75 3.32 -10.54
C ALA A 311 13.96 4.25 -10.40
N LEU A 312 14.83 4.31 -11.39
CA LEU A 312 16.02 5.14 -11.40
C LEU A 312 15.66 6.63 -11.46
N ASP A 313 14.64 7.01 -12.22
CA ASP A 313 14.09 8.37 -12.25
C ASP A 313 13.53 8.78 -10.87
N PHE A 314 12.82 7.86 -10.22
CA PHE A 314 12.33 8.04 -8.85
C PHE A 314 13.49 8.22 -7.85
N PHE A 315 14.53 7.39 -7.92
CA PHE A 315 15.71 7.50 -7.06
C PHE A 315 16.49 8.81 -7.29
N ILE A 316 16.69 9.22 -8.54
CA ILE A 316 17.38 10.47 -8.88
C ILE A 316 16.57 11.68 -8.41
N SER A 317 15.25 11.65 -8.60
CA SER A 317 14.35 12.72 -8.15
C SER A 317 14.33 12.83 -6.62
N MET A 318 14.28 11.69 -5.92
CA MET A 318 14.38 11.62 -4.46
C MET A 318 15.74 12.13 -3.96
N ALA A 319 16.85 11.70 -4.56
CA ALA A 319 18.19 12.17 -4.22
C ALA A 319 18.35 13.69 -4.44
N ARG A 320 17.86 14.23 -5.57
CA ARG A 320 17.86 15.69 -5.82
C ARG A 320 17.03 16.45 -4.80
N THR A 321 15.89 15.89 -4.39
CA THR A 321 15.03 16.51 -3.37
C THR A 321 15.73 16.54 -2.01
N ILE A 322 16.41 15.46 -1.64
CA ILE A 322 17.24 15.38 -0.43
C ILE A 322 18.38 16.41 -0.50
N ILE A 323 19.13 16.45 -1.60
CA ILE A 323 20.25 17.39 -1.79
C ILE A 323 19.76 18.85 -1.72
N ARG A 324 18.64 19.19 -2.37
CA ARG A 324 18.04 20.53 -2.28
C ARG A 324 17.61 20.88 -0.85
N LYS A 325 17.04 19.92 -0.12
CA LYS A 325 16.62 20.10 1.27
C LYS A 325 17.82 20.35 2.19
N PHE A 326 18.96 19.72 1.93
CA PHE A 326 20.22 19.98 2.66
C PHE A 326 20.92 21.28 2.23
N SER A 327 20.89 21.63 0.94
CA SER A 327 21.44 22.88 0.41
C SER A 327 20.69 24.10 0.95
N ASN A 328 19.35 24.07 0.95
CA ASN A 328 18.53 25.17 1.46
C ASN A 328 18.67 25.31 2.99
N LYS A 329 18.92 24.21 3.72
CA LYS A 329 19.27 24.25 5.15
C LYS A 329 20.61 24.92 5.44
N ARG A 330 21.57 24.88 4.49
CA ARG A 330 22.84 25.60 4.60
C ARG A 330 22.74 27.07 4.19
N GLN A 331 21.83 27.41 3.27
CA GLN A 331 21.60 28.80 2.86
C GLN A 331 20.75 29.61 3.84
N GLY A 332 19.85 28.97 4.60
CA GLY A 332 19.08 29.63 5.68
C GLY A 332 19.85 29.82 7.00
N LYS A 333 21.19 29.69 6.98
CA LYS A 333 22.10 29.92 8.12
C LYS A 333 23.16 30.99 7.82
N LYS A 334 22.91 31.89 6.86
CA LYS A 334 23.68 33.11 6.69
C LYS A 334 22.82 34.31 6.97
#